data_AF-A0A939BCT9-F1
#
_entry.id   AF-A0A939BCT9-F1
#
_cell.length_a   1.000
_cell.length_b   1.000
_cell.length_c   1.000
_cell.angle_alpha   90.00
_cell.angle_beta   90.00
_cell.angle_gamma   90.00
#
_symmetry.space_group_name_H-M   'P 1'
#
loop_
_entity.id
_entity.type
_entity.pdbx_description
1 polymer ?
#
loop_
_entity_poly.entity_id
_entity_poly.type
_entity_poly.pdbx_seq_one_letter_code
_entity_poly.pdbx_strand_id
1 'polypeptide(L)'
;IYTAFFGPIFAVLITDFFILHRRKFSEAALKDLYDPKGDHAGVNWAAFIAIAVGAVIGLINVDISFFTATIPTGLVFYFCMKYMKSCERFRKGTTLEK
;
A
#
# COMPACT_ATOMS: atom_id res chain seq x y z
N ILE A 1 14.80 -14.02 -9.00
CA ILE A 1 15.18 -12.78 -8.28
C ILE A 1 14.24 -11.62 -8.64
N TYR A 2 14.10 -11.22 -9.91
CA TYR A 2 13.18 -10.12 -10.30
C TYR A 2 11.72 -10.32 -9.85
N THR A 3 11.25 -11.56 -9.84
CA THR A 3 9.91 -11.93 -9.38
C THR A 3 9.70 -11.74 -7.87
N ALA A 4 10.76 -11.68 -7.06
CA ALA A 4 10.66 -11.51 -5.60
C ALA A 4 10.13 -10.12 -5.21
N PHE A 5 10.31 -9.11 -6.06
CA PHE A 5 9.81 -7.75 -5.84
C PHE A 5 8.33 -7.59 -6.16
N PHE A 6 7.74 -8.54 -6.89
CA PHE A 6 6.32 -8.49 -7.24
C PHE A 6 5.43 -8.71 -6.01
N GLY A 7 5.82 -9.61 -5.09
CA GLY A 7 5.07 -9.91 -3.87
C GLY A 7 4.78 -8.68 -3.01
N PRO A 8 5.80 -7.89 -2.61
CA PRO A 8 5.58 -6.67 -1.83
C PRO A 8 4.69 -5.64 -2.53
N ILE A 9 4.86 -5.40 -3.83
CA ILE A 9 4.03 -4.46 -4.59
C ILE A 9 2.57 -4.95 -4.60
N PHE A 10 2.36 -6.23 -4.88
CA PHE A 10 1.05 -6.86 -4.88
C PHE A 10 0.36 -6.79 -3.51
N ALA A 11 1.13 -6.97 -2.42
CA ALA A 11 0.63 -6.87 -1.06
C ALA A 11 0.10 -5.47 -0.72
N VAL A 12 0.81 -4.42 -1.12
CA VAL A 12 0.36 -3.03 -0.95
C VAL A 12 -0.94 -2.80 -1.71
N LEU A 13 -1.02 -3.24 -2.98
CA LEU A 13 -2.21 -3.07 -3.81
C LEU A 13 -3.45 -3.78 -3.23
N ILE A 14 -3.31 -5.04 -2.80
CA ILE A 14 -4.44 -5.76 -2.18
C ILE A 14 -4.85 -5.11 -0.87
N THR A 15 -3.88 -4.72 -0.04
CA THR A 15 -4.18 -4.08 1.24
C THR A 15 -4.92 -2.77 1.02
N ASP A 16 -4.47 -1.96 0.07
CA ASP A 16 -5.13 -0.72 -0.29
C ASP A 16 -6.56 -0.94 -0.84
N PHE A 17 -6.71 -1.81 -1.84
CA PHE A 17 -8.00 -1.99 -2.53
C PHE A 17 -9.03 -2.76 -1.69
N PHE A 18 -8.63 -3.88 -1.09
CA PHE A 18 -9.56 -4.78 -0.39
C PHE A 18 -9.69 -4.48 1.10
N ILE A 19 -8.64 -4.03 1.77
CA ILE A 19 -8.67 -3.78 3.22
C ILE A 19 -9.02 -2.31 3.51
N LEU A 20 -8.29 -1.36 2.92
CA LEU A 20 -8.48 0.06 3.19
C LEU A 20 -9.74 0.60 2.51
N HIS A 21 -9.84 0.47 1.19
CA HIS A 21 -10.97 0.96 0.38
C HIS A 21 -12.17 0.00 0.38
N ARG A 22 -12.00 -1.27 0.79
CA ARG A 22 -13.03 -2.32 0.75
C ARG A 22 -13.77 -2.41 -0.58
N ARG A 23 -13.09 -2.14 -1.69
CA ARG A 23 -13.64 -2.09 -3.07
C ARG A 23 -14.71 -1.01 -3.27
N LYS A 24 -14.75 0.02 -2.42
CA LYS A 24 -15.70 1.13 -2.51
C LYS A 24 -14.97 2.35 -3.07
N PHE A 25 -15.21 2.68 -4.33
CA PHE A 25 -14.74 3.91 -4.95
C PHE A 25 -15.95 4.75 -5.34
N SER A 26 -16.04 5.97 -4.80
CA SER A 26 -17.03 6.95 -5.23
C SER A 26 -16.57 7.64 -6.51
N GLU A 27 -17.50 8.24 -7.27
CA GLU A 27 -17.13 9.05 -8.44
C GLU A 27 -16.17 10.19 -8.10
N ALA A 28 -16.29 10.76 -6.90
CA ALA A 28 -15.40 11.82 -6.42
C ALA A 28 -13.97 11.30 -6.18
N ALA A 29 -13.83 10.14 -5.53
CA ALA A 29 -12.52 9.50 -5.33
C ALA A 29 -11.87 9.11 -6.67
N LEU A 30 -12.69 8.67 -7.62
CA LEU A 30 -12.20 8.30 -8.96
C LEU A 30 -11.72 9.53 -9.72
N LYS A 31 -12.42 10.67 -9.63
CA LYS A 31 -11.98 11.94 -10.20
C LYS A 31 -10.69 12.46 -9.53
N ASP A 32 -10.55 12.30 -8.22
CA ASP A 32 -9.36 12.71 -7.47
C ASP A 32 -8.09 11.98 -7.94
N LEU A 33 -8.19 10.71 -8.31
CA LEU A 33 -7.06 9.95 -8.88
C LEU A 33 -6.53 10.53 -10.20
N TYR A 34 -7.35 11.28 -10.94
CA TYR A 34 -6.95 11.98 -12.16
C TYR A 34 -6.62 13.46 -11.93
N ASP A 35 -6.77 13.97 -10.70
CA ASP A 35 -6.44 15.35 -10.37
C ASP A 35 -4.96 15.46 -9.91
N PRO A 36 -4.09 16.18 -10.64
CA PRO A 36 -2.70 16.40 -10.25
C PRO A 36 -2.55 17.14 -8.91
N LYS A 37 -3.60 17.81 -8.43
CA LYS A 37 -3.65 18.52 -7.14
C LYS A 37 -4.57 17.85 -6.13
N GLY A 38 -5.08 16.66 -6.44
CA GLY A 38 -5.98 15.89 -5.60
C GLY A 38 -5.35 15.42 -4.30
N ASP A 39 -6.14 14.74 -3.48
CA ASP A 39 -5.71 14.16 -2.21
C ASP A 39 -4.70 13.02 -2.40
N HIS A 40 -4.74 12.35 -3.55
CA HIS A 40 -3.78 11.32 -3.95
C HIS A 40 -2.54 11.87 -4.69
N ALA A 41 -2.38 13.19 -4.77
CA ALA A 41 -1.21 13.80 -5.39
C ALA A 41 0.06 13.64 -4.54
N GLY A 42 1.14 13.14 -5.16
CA GLY A 42 2.46 13.02 -4.56
C GLY A 42 2.88 11.58 -4.30
N VAL A 43 3.69 11.38 -3.26
CA VAL A 43 4.32 10.08 -2.96
C VAL A 43 3.78 9.51 -1.66
N ASN A 44 3.24 8.29 -1.72
CA ASN A 44 2.85 7.54 -0.53
C ASN A 44 4.08 6.85 0.09
N TRP A 45 4.67 7.50 1.10
CA TRP A 45 5.82 6.97 1.83
C TRP A 45 5.53 5.68 2.59
N ALA A 46 4.28 5.43 3.00
CA ALA A 46 3.89 4.15 3.62
C ALA A 46 4.06 2.99 2.64
N ALA A 47 3.69 3.18 1.37
CA ALA A 47 3.87 2.18 0.33
C ALA A 47 5.36 1.88 0.08
N PHE A 48 6.19 2.92 -0.01
CA PHE A 48 7.64 2.75 -0.19
C PHE A 48 8.30 2.00 0.96
N ILE A 49 7.98 2.36 2.21
CA ILE A 49 8.52 1.68 3.40
C ILE A 49 8.07 0.22 3.43
N ALA A 50 6.79 -0.04 3.16
CA ALA A 50 6.26 -1.39 3.14
C ALA A 50 6.94 -2.26 2.07
N ILE A 51 7.09 -1.74 0.85
CA ILE A 51 7.76 -2.45 -0.24
C ILE A 51 9.23 -2.72 0.11
N ALA A 52 9.95 -1.76 0.70
CA ALA A 52 11.34 -1.94 1.11
C ALA A 52 11.49 -3.05 2.16
N VAL A 53 10.64 -3.05 3.19
CA VAL A 53 10.61 -4.10 4.22
C VAL A 53 10.27 -5.46 3.61
N GLY A 54 9.25 -5.50 2.74
CA GLY A 54 8.85 -6.71 2.01
C GLY A 54 9.97 -7.27 1.14
N ALA A 55 10.69 -6.41 0.43
CA ALA A 55 11.80 -6.81 -0.41
C ALA A 55 12.94 -7.42 0.43
N VAL A 56 13.31 -6.81 1.57
CA VAL A 56 14.32 -7.36 2.47
C VAL A 56 13.92 -8.76 2.96
N ILE A 57 12.65 -8.94 3.36
CA ILE A 57 12.13 -10.25 3.81
C ILE A 57 12.12 -11.28 2.66
N GLY A 58 11.69 -10.86 1.47
CA GLY A 58 11.65 -11.72 0.29
C GLY A 58 13.05 -12.17 -0.18
N LEU A 59 14.08 -11.37 0.07
CA LEU A 59 15.47 -11.73 -0.25
C LEU A 59 16.07 -12.76 0.70
N ILE A 60 15.52 -12.93 1.92
CA ILE A 60 15.98 -13.96 2.87
C ILE A 60 15.68 -15.37 2.34
N ASN A 61 14.54 -15.56 1.67
CA ASN A 61 14.16 -16.84 1.10
C ASN A 61 13.39 -16.64 -0.21
N VAL A 62 14.12 -16.66 -1.33
CA VAL A 62 13.60 -16.31 -2.66
C VAL A 62 12.52 -17.30 -3.14
N ASP A 63 12.62 -18.58 -2.79
CA ASP A 63 11.71 -19.62 -3.26
C ASP A 63 10.29 -19.48 -2.70
N ILE A 64 10.16 -18.97 -1.47
CA ILE A 64 8.88 -18.71 -0.79
C ILE A 64 8.62 -17.20 -0.64
N SER A 65 9.46 -16.38 -1.27
CA SER A 65 9.47 -14.91 -1.12
C SER A 65 8.12 -14.26 -1.33
N PHE A 66 7.33 -14.80 -2.25
CA PHE A 66 5.99 -14.28 -2.52
C PHE A 66 5.10 -14.35 -1.27
N PHE A 67 5.02 -15.51 -0.61
CA PHE A 67 4.18 -15.66 0.58
C PHE A 67 4.79 -14.99 1.80
N THR A 68 6.10 -15.15 2.00
CA THR A 68 6.80 -14.62 3.17
C THR A 68 6.88 -13.11 3.16
N ALA A 69 6.95 -12.47 1.98
CA ALA A 69 6.96 -11.01 1.88
C ALA A 69 5.54 -10.41 1.89
N THR A 70 4.53 -11.08 1.32
CA THR A 70 3.20 -10.49 1.13
C THR A 70 2.51 -10.13 2.45
N ILE A 71 2.46 -11.07 3.40
CA ILE A 71 1.78 -10.86 4.70
C ILE A 71 2.43 -9.72 5.50
N PRO A 72 3.77 -9.73 5.76
CA PRO A 72 4.39 -8.65 6.53
C PRO A 72 4.34 -7.32 5.78
N THR A 73 4.46 -7.29 4.45
CA THR A 73 4.33 -6.05 3.67
C THR A 73 2.95 -5.43 3.86
N GLY A 74 1.88 -6.22 3.76
CA GLY A 74 0.51 -5.73 3.98
C GLY A 74 0.28 -5.19 5.39
N LEU A 75 0.82 -5.87 6.41
CA LEU A 75 0.74 -5.40 7.80
C LEU A 75 1.50 -4.09 8.01
N VAL A 76 2.74 -4.00 7.52
CA VAL A 76 3.54 -2.78 7.59
C VAL A 76 2.83 -1.64 6.88
N PHE A 77 2.34 -1.87 5.66
CA PHE A 77 1.57 -0.87 4.92
C PHE A 77 0.34 -0.40 5.71
N TYR A 78 -0.44 -1.33 6.26
CA TYR A 78 -1.65 -1.00 7.04
C TYR A 78 -1.30 -0.13 8.27
N PHE A 79 -0.28 -0.50 9.05
CA PHE A 79 0.12 0.27 10.22
C PHE A 79 0.74 1.62 9.85
N CYS A 80 1.58 1.65 8.82
CA CYS A 80 2.14 2.89 8.30
C CYS A 80 1.04 3.84 7.81
N MET A 81 0.07 3.34 7.04
CA MET A 81 -1.09 4.10 6.62
C MET A 81 -1.89 4.60 7.80
N LYS A 82 -2.04 3.82 8.88
CA LYS A 82 -2.80 4.22 10.08
C LYS A 82 -2.12 5.30 10.93
N TYR A 83 -0.79 5.28 11.06
CA TYR A 83 -0.07 6.13 12.03
C TYR A 83 0.70 7.30 11.40
N MET A 84 1.13 7.23 10.13
CA MET A 84 1.92 8.31 9.54
C MET A 84 1.06 9.50 9.11
N LYS A 85 1.30 10.65 9.76
CA LYS A 85 0.67 11.94 9.40
C LYS A 85 0.90 12.35 7.95
N SER A 86 2.10 12.06 7.40
CA SER A 86 2.42 12.33 5.99
C SER A 86 1.49 11.60 5.01
N CYS A 87 0.84 10.52 5.45
CA CYS A 87 -0.04 9.72 4.60
C CYS A 87 -1.52 9.99 4.86
N GLU A 88 -1.88 10.98 5.69
CA GLU A 88 -3.28 11.29 6.02
C GLU A 88 -4.12 11.64 4.79
N ARG A 89 -3.55 12.35 3.82
CA ARG A 89 -4.23 12.69 2.57
C ARG A 89 -4.66 11.44 1.78
N PHE A 90 -3.83 10.40 1.78
CA PHE A 90 -4.11 9.13 1.11
C PHE A 90 -5.09 8.23 1.87
N ARG A 91 -5.55 8.62 3.07
CA ARG A 91 -6.60 7.88 3.81
C ARG A 91 -8.00 8.30 3.45
N LYS A 92 -8.17 9.44 2.76
CA LYS A 92 -9.50 9.93 2.38
C LYS A 92 -10.20 8.95 1.46
N GLY A 93 -11.46 8.63 1.75
CA GLY A 93 -12.21 7.58 1.06
C GLY A 93 -11.89 6.16 1.52
N THR A 94 -10.99 5.97 2.49
CA THR A 94 -10.68 4.67 3.09
C THR A 94 -11.39 4.47 4.44
N THR A 95 -11.41 3.24 4.93
CA THR A 95 -11.85 2.91 6.29
C THR A 95 -11.00 3.53 7.42
N LEU A 96 -9.87 4.14 7.09
CA LEU A 96 -8.99 4.84 8.03
C LEU A 96 -9.17 6.36 8.01
N GLU A 97 -10.13 6.87 7.24
CA GLU A 97 -10.54 8.28 7.28
C GLU A 97 -11.14 8.60 8.66
N LYS A 98 -10.51 9.53 9.37
CA LYS A 98 -10.94 10.04 10.68
C LYS A 98 -10.83 11.56 10.69
#